data_AF-A0A4S2HKN4-F1
#
_entry.id   AF-A0A4S2HKN4-F1
#
_cell.length_a   1.000
_cell.length_b   1.000
_cell.length_c   1.000
_cell.angle_alpha   90.00
_cell.angle_beta   90.00
_cell.angle_gamma   90.00
#
_symmetry.space_group_name_H-M   'P 1'
#
loop_
_entity.id
_entity.type
_entity.pdbx_description
1 polymer ?
#
loop_
_entity_poly.entity_id
_entity_poly.type
_entity_poly.pdbx_seq_one_letter_code
_entity_poly.pdbx_strand_id
1 'polypeptide(L)'
;MHKKEIYMTKRYLWNWAVWIGVVSGIYCFLYSLTPLADYGVMPATFTALPIFFTAGAQRKEYFHYAASNIMGVVWGLLYLMGITAIAGYVGAAAANGIVVGLVTIVCCAIHFIPTGATWLNKPAAMFGAISSTFWIGGDKTKVIPLMITLVLGVTLALVCQEGTNFLTEEGKWTWPSKK
;
A
#
# COMPACT_ATOMS: atom_id res chain seq x y z
N MET A 1 -25.24 20.14 -9.79
CA MET A 1 -25.31 18.68 -9.92
C MET A 1 -25.09 18.05 -8.54
N HIS A 2 -26.15 17.69 -7.82
CA HIS A 2 -26.02 16.84 -6.64
C HIS A 2 -25.55 15.45 -7.08
N LYS A 3 -24.37 15.02 -6.64
CA LYS A 3 -24.00 13.60 -6.66
C LYS A 3 -25.02 12.90 -5.77
N LYS A 4 -25.88 12.06 -6.35
CA LYS A 4 -26.69 11.11 -5.58
C LYS A 4 -25.70 10.30 -4.74
N GLU A 5 -25.75 10.43 -3.43
CA GLU A 5 -25.17 9.43 -2.55
C GLU A 5 -25.94 8.12 -2.83
N ILE A 6 -25.30 7.22 -3.57
CA ILE A 6 -25.80 5.86 -3.70
C ILE A 6 -25.55 5.21 -2.33
N TYR A 7 -26.58 5.16 -1.51
CA TYR A 7 -26.53 4.40 -0.26
C TYR A 7 -26.36 2.92 -0.61
N MET A 8 -25.17 2.38 -0.36
CA MET A 8 -24.88 0.96 -0.56
C MET A 8 -25.80 0.14 0.34
N THR A 9 -26.51 -0.83 -0.24
CA THR A 9 -27.40 -1.69 0.55
C THR A 9 -26.57 -2.59 1.48
N LYS A 10 -27.16 -3.03 2.61
CA LYS A 10 -26.50 -4.01 3.50
C LYS A 10 -26.09 -5.28 2.75
N ARG A 11 -26.89 -5.70 1.76
CA ARG A 11 -26.59 -6.85 0.90
C ARG A 11 -25.36 -6.60 0.04
N TYR A 12 -25.25 -5.41 -0.56
CA TYR A 12 -24.08 -5.02 -1.33
C TYR A 12 -22.82 -5.10 -0.48
N LEU A 13 -22.84 -4.46 0.70
CA LEU A 13 -21.71 -4.46 1.62
C LEU A 13 -21.33 -5.88 2.06
N TRP A 14 -22.31 -6.72 2.37
CA TRP A 14 -22.08 -8.12 2.74
C TRP A 14 -21.44 -8.92 1.60
N ASN A 15 -21.99 -8.86 0.39
CA ASN A 15 -21.45 -9.63 -0.73
C ASN A 15 -20.07 -9.11 -1.17
N TRP A 16 -19.83 -7.80 -1.08
CA TRP A 16 -18.50 -7.24 -1.30
C TRP A 16 -17.51 -7.67 -0.20
N ALA A 17 -17.93 -7.74 1.06
CA ALA A 17 -17.11 -8.29 2.14
C ALA A 17 -16.78 -9.77 1.91
N VAL A 18 -17.74 -10.58 1.44
CA VAL A 18 -17.52 -11.98 1.04
C VAL A 18 -16.49 -12.05 -0.09
N TRP A 19 -16.59 -11.21 -1.12
CA TRP A 19 -15.59 -11.13 -2.19
C TRP A 19 -14.19 -10.84 -1.64
N ILE A 20 -14.05 -9.77 -0.86
CA ILE A 20 -12.77 -9.36 -0.26
C ILE A 20 -12.19 -10.50 0.57
N GLY A 21 -13.01 -11.16 1.40
CA GLY A 21 -12.60 -12.28 2.24
C GLY A 21 -12.11 -13.47 1.43
N VAL A 22 -12.85 -13.89 0.40
CA VAL A 22 -12.47 -15.01 -0.47
C VAL A 22 -11.17 -14.71 -1.21
N VAL A 23 -11.06 -13.55 -1.87
CA VAL A 23 -9.86 -13.19 -2.64
C VAL A 23 -8.65 -13.03 -1.71
N SER A 24 -8.81 -12.40 -0.55
CA SER A 24 -7.73 -12.27 0.43
C SER A 24 -7.28 -13.63 1.00
N GLY A 25 -8.23 -14.54 1.26
CA GLY A 25 -7.94 -15.90 1.69
C GLY A 25 -7.16 -16.69 0.65
N ILE A 26 -7.59 -16.65 -0.62
CA ILE A 26 -6.86 -17.25 -1.75
C ILE A 26 -5.47 -16.64 -1.88
N TYR A 27 -5.36 -15.32 -1.81
CA TYR A 27 -4.08 -14.62 -1.87
C TYR A 27 -3.13 -15.08 -0.76
N CYS A 28 -3.56 -15.09 0.50
CA CYS A 28 -2.72 -15.50 1.61
C CYS A 28 -2.29 -16.97 1.51
N PHE A 29 -3.20 -17.84 1.07
CA PHE A 29 -2.90 -19.25 0.80
C PHE A 29 -1.81 -19.38 -0.27
N LEU A 30 -2.01 -18.74 -1.44
CA LEU A 30 -1.04 -18.77 -2.54
C LEU A 30 0.31 -18.15 -2.14
N TYR A 31 0.30 -17.01 -1.45
CA TYR A 31 1.51 -16.36 -0.96
C TYR A 31 2.31 -17.30 -0.05
N SER A 32 1.62 -18.02 0.85
CA SER A 32 2.23 -18.99 1.78
C SER A 32 2.86 -20.19 1.08
N LEU A 33 2.53 -20.45 -0.20
CA LEU A 33 3.15 -21.50 -1.01
C LEU A 33 4.39 -21.00 -1.78
N THR A 34 4.72 -19.72 -1.71
CA THR A 34 5.88 -19.14 -2.40
C THR A 34 7.05 -18.94 -1.43
N PRO A 35 8.30 -18.87 -1.92
CA PRO A 35 9.46 -18.50 -1.11
C PRO A 35 9.36 -17.10 -0.45
N LEU A 36 8.42 -16.25 -0.87
CA LEU A 36 8.20 -14.95 -0.22
C LEU A 36 7.72 -15.09 1.23
N ALA A 37 7.04 -16.19 1.55
CA ALA A 37 6.53 -16.47 2.90
C ALA A 37 7.66 -16.51 3.93
N ASP A 38 8.81 -17.06 3.57
CA ASP A 38 9.95 -17.26 4.46
C ASP A 38 10.60 -15.95 4.93
N TYR A 39 10.39 -14.86 4.18
CA TYR A 39 10.92 -13.54 4.54
C TYR A 39 10.10 -12.84 5.65
N GLY A 40 8.90 -13.33 5.96
CA GLY A 40 8.03 -12.77 7.00
C GLY A 40 7.46 -11.38 6.68
N VAL A 41 7.45 -10.98 5.40
CA VAL A 41 7.04 -9.63 4.97
C VAL A 41 5.58 -9.56 4.49
N MET A 42 4.84 -10.68 4.50
CA MET A 42 3.42 -10.76 4.09
C MET A 42 2.56 -9.62 4.66
N PRO A 43 2.70 -9.19 5.93
CA PRO A 43 1.75 -8.20 6.45
C PRO A 43 1.95 -6.80 5.85
N ALA A 44 3.02 -6.54 5.09
CA ALA A 44 3.14 -5.37 4.24
C ALA A 44 2.04 -5.31 3.14
N THR A 45 1.51 -6.46 2.71
CA THR A 45 0.31 -6.53 1.86
C THR A 45 -0.85 -5.81 2.53
N PHE A 46 -1.05 -6.03 3.83
CA PHE A 46 -2.11 -5.42 4.63
C PHE A 46 -1.78 -3.99 5.08
N THR A 47 -0.60 -3.47 4.75
CA THR A 47 -0.31 -2.04 4.77
C THR A 47 -0.77 -1.40 3.45
N ALA A 48 -0.35 -1.95 2.31
CA ALA A 48 -0.66 -1.38 1.00
C ALA A 48 -2.16 -1.47 0.63
N LEU A 49 -2.82 -2.57 0.98
CA LEU A 49 -4.23 -2.84 0.67
C LEU A 49 -5.19 -1.77 1.22
N PRO A 50 -5.21 -1.47 2.53
CA PRO A 50 -6.12 -0.46 3.07
C PRO A 50 -5.77 0.94 2.61
N ILE A 51 -4.50 1.25 2.31
CA ILE A 51 -4.11 2.56 1.75
C ILE A 51 -4.75 2.75 0.38
N PHE A 52 -4.70 1.72 -0.49
CA PHE A 52 -5.32 1.78 -1.80
C PHE A 52 -6.85 1.96 -1.70
N PHE A 53 -7.51 1.22 -0.80
CA PHE A 53 -8.95 1.33 -0.59
C PHE A 53 -9.39 2.68 -0.01
N THR A 54 -8.78 3.09 1.10
CA THR A 54 -9.23 4.28 1.84
C THR A 54 -8.94 5.57 1.08
N ALA A 55 -7.93 5.55 0.20
CA ALA A 55 -7.67 6.64 -0.73
C ALA A 55 -8.64 6.69 -1.93
N GLY A 56 -9.56 5.72 -2.07
CA GLY A 56 -10.51 5.66 -3.18
C GLY A 56 -9.83 5.49 -4.54
N ALA A 57 -8.69 4.80 -4.57
CA ALA A 57 -7.86 4.66 -5.76
C ALA A 57 -8.64 4.01 -6.92
N GLN A 58 -8.32 4.43 -8.15
CA GLN A 58 -8.90 3.87 -9.36
C GLN A 58 -7.94 2.89 -10.02
N ARG A 59 -8.46 1.96 -10.83
CA ARG A 59 -7.64 1.03 -11.64
C ARG A 59 -6.53 1.71 -12.43
N LYS A 60 -6.81 2.88 -13.02
CA LYS A 60 -5.82 3.67 -13.79
C LYS A 60 -4.63 4.15 -12.95
N GLU A 61 -4.79 4.21 -11.63
CA GLU A 61 -3.77 4.65 -10.69
C GLU A 61 -2.93 3.49 -10.14
N TYR A 62 -3.22 2.24 -10.53
CA TYR A 62 -2.51 1.05 -10.08
C TYR A 62 -0.98 1.22 -10.15
N PHE A 63 -0.45 1.64 -11.30
CA PHE A 63 1.00 1.82 -11.47
C PHE A 63 1.56 2.97 -10.64
N HIS A 64 0.75 3.99 -10.33
CA HIS A 64 1.17 5.07 -9.44
C HIS A 64 1.35 4.57 -8.01
N TYR A 65 0.40 3.77 -7.51
CA TYR A 65 0.50 3.15 -6.18
C TYR A 65 1.64 2.14 -6.11
N ALA A 66 1.81 1.30 -7.13
CA ALA A 66 2.92 0.34 -7.18
C ALA A 66 4.28 1.05 -7.16
N ALA A 67 4.49 2.04 -8.05
CA ALA A 67 5.73 2.81 -8.11
C ALA A 67 5.98 3.61 -6.81
N SER A 68 4.94 4.19 -6.24
CA SER A 68 5.04 4.94 -4.98
C SER A 68 5.39 4.04 -3.79
N ASN A 69 4.87 2.79 -3.72
CA ASN A 69 5.30 1.84 -2.70
C ASN A 69 6.79 1.50 -2.83
N ILE A 70 7.28 1.22 -4.05
CA ILE A 70 8.70 0.94 -4.30
C ILE A 70 9.56 2.12 -3.85
N MET A 71 9.17 3.33 -4.24
CA MET A 71 9.85 4.57 -3.84
C MET A 71 9.82 4.77 -2.31
N GLY A 72 8.71 4.42 -1.65
CA GLY A 72 8.63 4.46 -0.19
C GLY A 72 9.62 3.51 0.50
N VAL A 73 9.90 2.33 -0.07
CA VAL A 73 10.96 1.46 0.46
C VAL A 73 12.34 2.11 0.33
N VAL A 74 12.62 2.77 -0.80
CA VAL A 74 13.87 3.53 -1.00
C VAL A 74 14.00 4.64 0.05
N TRP A 75 12.94 5.41 0.29
CA TRP A 75 12.92 6.40 1.36
C TRP A 75 13.14 5.74 2.73
N GLY A 76 12.44 4.66 3.06
CA GLY A 76 12.62 3.95 4.33
C GLY A 76 14.07 3.57 4.60
N LEU A 77 14.81 3.13 3.58
CA LEU A 77 16.25 2.85 3.69
C LEU A 77 17.07 4.12 3.93
N LEU A 78 16.75 5.25 3.29
CA LEU A 78 17.40 6.53 3.54
C LEU A 78 17.17 7.04 4.96
N TYR A 79 15.96 6.86 5.51
CA TYR A 79 15.66 7.19 6.90
C TYR A 79 16.53 6.34 7.84
N LEU A 80 16.53 5.01 7.67
CA LEU A 80 17.34 4.12 8.51
C LEU A 80 18.83 4.45 8.43
N MET A 81 19.34 4.72 7.23
CA MET A 81 20.73 5.14 7.02
C MET A 81 21.05 6.43 7.78
N GLY A 82 20.19 7.44 7.69
CA GLY A 82 20.37 8.69 8.43
C GLY A 82 20.32 8.48 9.95
N ILE A 83 19.37 7.67 10.44
CA ILE A 83 19.22 7.36 11.87
C ILE A 83 20.50 6.70 12.39
N THR A 84 20.98 5.64 11.71
CA THR A 84 22.21 4.94 12.09
C THR A 84 23.43 5.87 12.03
N ALA A 85 23.50 6.76 11.04
CA ALA A 85 24.63 7.67 10.89
C ALA A 85 24.79 8.65 12.06
N ILE A 86 23.70 9.09 12.69
CA ILE A 86 23.76 10.10 13.76
C ILE A 86 23.48 9.55 15.16
N ALA A 87 22.97 8.32 15.29
CA ALA A 87 22.58 7.70 16.57
C ALA A 87 23.70 7.69 17.63
N GLY A 88 24.95 7.47 17.21
CA GLY A 88 26.11 7.48 18.12
C GLY A 88 26.46 8.85 18.70
N TYR A 89 25.98 9.94 18.10
CA TYR A 89 26.31 11.31 18.52
C TYR A 89 25.20 11.95 19.36
N VAL A 90 23.94 11.70 19.02
CA VAL A 90 22.79 12.37 19.65
C VAL A 90 21.90 11.41 20.45
N GLY A 91 22.19 10.10 20.43
CA GLY A 91 21.35 9.06 21.01
C GLY A 91 20.22 8.62 20.08
N ALA A 92 19.74 7.39 20.25
CA ALA A 92 18.80 6.75 19.33
C ALA A 92 17.46 7.50 19.19
N ALA A 93 16.91 8.01 20.30
CA ALA A 93 15.62 8.72 20.29
C ALA A 93 15.71 10.05 19.51
N ALA A 94 16.77 10.84 19.77
CA ALA A 94 16.98 12.11 19.07
C ALA A 94 17.32 11.87 17.59
N ALA A 95 18.13 10.86 17.29
CA ALA A 95 18.46 10.49 15.91
C ALA A 95 17.20 10.12 15.11
N ASN A 96 16.31 9.31 15.70
CA ASN A 96 15.03 8.97 15.12
C ASN A 96 14.19 10.22 14.85
N GLY A 97 14.00 11.10 15.85
CA GLY A 97 13.22 12.33 15.71
C GLY A 97 13.77 13.28 14.65
N ILE A 98 15.07 13.56 14.67
CA ILE A 98 15.75 14.48 13.74
C ILE A 98 15.65 13.95 12.30
N VAL A 99 16.03 12.70 12.07
CA VAL A 99 16.10 12.15 10.72
C VAL A 99 14.69 11.92 10.16
N VAL A 100 13.77 11.37 10.96
CA VAL A 100 12.38 11.22 10.52
C VAL A 100 11.81 12.59 10.14
N GLY A 101 12.02 13.63 10.96
CA GLY A 101 11.54 14.98 10.65
C GLY A 101 12.12 15.54 9.35
N LEU A 102 13.45 15.59 9.23
CA LEU A 102 14.13 16.19 8.09
C LEU A 102 13.90 15.42 6.79
N VAL A 103 14.05 14.10 6.81
CA VAL A 103 13.89 13.28 5.60
C VAL A 103 12.43 13.24 5.16
N THR A 104 11.46 13.33 6.10
CA THR A 104 10.03 13.51 5.75
C THR A 104 9.77 14.81 5.03
N ILE A 105 10.35 15.93 5.48
CA ILE A 105 10.22 17.21 4.79
C ILE A 105 10.72 17.09 3.35
N VAL A 106 11.90 16.50 3.15
CA VAL A 106 12.50 16.30 1.83
C VAL A 106 11.64 15.38 0.95
N CYS A 107 11.22 14.23 1.49
CA CYS A 107 10.37 13.28 0.79
C CYS A 107 9.05 13.93 0.33
N CYS A 108 8.35 14.62 1.23
CA CYS A 108 7.12 15.34 0.92
C CYS A 108 7.36 16.46 -0.11
N ALA A 109 8.40 17.28 0.06
CA ALA A 109 8.69 18.35 -0.88
C ALA A 109 8.93 17.82 -2.30
N ILE A 110 9.69 16.74 -2.45
CA ILE A 110 9.94 16.08 -3.74
C ILE A 110 8.63 15.53 -4.32
N HIS A 111 7.78 14.89 -3.52
CA HIS A 111 6.59 14.23 -4.06
C HIS A 111 5.33 15.08 -4.19
N PHE A 112 5.34 16.27 -3.60
CA PHE A 112 4.31 17.30 -3.80
C PHE A 112 4.65 18.27 -4.93
N ILE A 113 5.94 18.57 -5.15
CA ILE A 113 6.35 19.61 -6.10
C ILE A 113 6.82 18.98 -7.43
N PRO A 114 8.04 18.42 -7.56
CA PRO A 114 8.54 17.96 -8.86
C PRO A 114 7.88 16.68 -9.37
N THR A 115 7.48 15.74 -8.51
CA THR A 115 6.93 14.45 -8.98
C THR A 115 5.40 14.34 -8.83
N GLY A 116 4.71 15.42 -8.41
CA GLY A 116 3.27 15.43 -8.16
C GLY A 116 2.39 15.05 -9.38
N ALA A 117 2.91 15.26 -10.60
CA ALA A 117 2.25 14.87 -11.85
C ALA A 117 2.74 13.53 -12.43
N THR A 118 3.66 12.84 -11.74
CA THR A 118 4.26 11.58 -12.21
C THR A 118 3.60 10.37 -11.53
N TRP A 119 4.14 9.17 -11.76
CA TRP A 119 3.72 7.96 -11.06
C TRP A 119 4.13 7.92 -9.58
N LEU A 120 5.04 8.80 -9.16
CA LEU A 120 5.53 8.89 -7.77
C LEU A 120 4.74 9.93 -6.96
N ASN A 121 3.43 9.97 -7.14
CA ASN A 121 2.57 11.00 -6.55
C ASN A 121 1.58 10.46 -5.51
N LYS A 122 1.84 9.28 -4.93
CA LYS A 122 1.01 8.69 -3.86
C LYS A 122 1.75 8.66 -2.52
N PRO A 123 1.88 9.82 -1.82
CA PRO A 123 2.59 9.90 -0.54
C PRO A 123 2.07 8.94 0.52
N ALA A 124 0.75 8.70 0.61
CA ALA A 124 0.20 7.73 1.57
C ALA A 124 0.78 6.31 1.34
N ALA A 125 0.92 5.90 0.08
CA ALA A 125 1.54 4.62 -0.27
C ALA A 125 3.04 4.60 0.09
N MET A 126 3.74 5.71 -0.14
CA MET A 126 5.15 5.85 0.28
C MET A 126 5.29 5.71 1.80
N PHE A 127 4.46 6.38 2.59
CA PHE A 127 4.54 6.29 4.05
C PHE A 127 4.20 4.89 4.59
N GLY A 128 3.25 4.20 3.97
CA GLY A 128 3.00 2.78 4.26
C GLY A 128 4.26 1.95 4.05
N ALA A 129 4.90 2.09 2.89
CA ALA A 129 6.13 1.37 2.57
C ALA A 129 7.34 1.78 3.44
N ILE A 130 7.48 3.06 3.81
CA ILE A 130 8.50 3.54 4.77
C ILE A 130 8.30 2.84 6.12
N SER A 131 7.06 2.79 6.62
CA SER A 131 6.73 2.09 7.86
C SER A 131 7.04 0.59 7.80
N SER A 132 6.69 -0.09 6.70
CA SER A 132 7.05 -1.49 6.51
C SER A 132 8.57 -1.70 6.41
N THR A 133 9.31 -0.72 5.91
CA THR A 133 10.78 -0.76 5.85
C THR A 133 11.40 -0.65 7.24
N PHE A 134 10.85 0.20 8.12
CA PHE A 134 11.25 0.24 9.53
C PHE A 134 10.98 -1.07 10.23
N TRP A 135 9.86 -1.71 9.92
CA TRP A 135 9.50 -2.98 10.52
C TRP A 135 10.50 -4.11 10.20
N ILE A 136 11.01 -4.17 8.96
CA ILE A 136 12.08 -5.11 8.60
C ILE A 136 13.48 -4.66 9.06
N GLY A 137 13.60 -3.52 9.75
CA GLY A 137 14.86 -2.98 10.27
C GLY A 137 15.90 -2.64 9.20
N GLY A 138 15.50 -2.52 7.93
CA GLY A 138 16.43 -2.31 6.81
C GLY A 138 17.26 -3.54 6.44
N ASP A 139 16.82 -4.75 6.82
CA ASP A 139 17.45 -6.00 6.39
C ASP A 139 17.48 -6.09 4.86
N LYS A 140 18.69 -6.02 4.29
CA LYS A 140 18.92 -5.99 2.84
C LYS A 140 18.36 -7.23 2.14
N THR A 141 18.29 -8.37 2.83
CA THR A 141 17.75 -9.62 2.27
C THR A 141 16.22 -9.55 2.10
N LYS A 142 15.55 -8.69 2.88
CA LYS A 142 14.08 -8.53 2.89
C LYS A 142 13.59 -7.35 2.05
N VAL A 143 14.48 -6.47 1.56
CA VAL A 143 14.11 -5.28 0.78
C VAL A 143 13.34 -5.64 -0.51
N ILE A 144 13.88 -6.56 -1.32
CA ILE A 144 13.24 -6.97 -2.56
C ILE A 144 11.93 -7.75 -2.30
N PRO A 145 11.91 -8.74 -1.40
CA PRO A 145 10.65 -9.38 -0.96
C PRO A 145 9.59 -8.39 -0.48
N LEU A 146 9.99 -7.36 0.28
CA LEU A 146 9.09 -6.31 0.75
C LEU A 146 8.49 -5.50 -0.41
N MET A 147 9.32 -5.05 -1.37
CA MET A 147 8.85 -4.32 -2.55
C MET A 147 7.83 -5.15 -3.34
N ILE A 148 8.13 -6.43 -3.58
CA ILE A 148 7.21 -7.35 -4.28
C ILE A 148 5.91 -7.47 -3.50
N THR A 149 5.98 -7.65 -2.18
CA THR A 149 4.81 -7.84 -1.32
C THR A 149 3.91 -6.61 -1.26
N LEU A 150 4.48 -5.40 -1.23
CA LEU A 150 3.71 -4.15 -1.31
C LEU A 150 2.97 -4.03 -2.65
N VAL A 151 3.62 -4.35 -3.77
CA VAL A 151 2.98 -4.36 -5.10
C VAL A 151 1.88 -5.42 -5.17
N LEU A 152 2.10 -6.59 -4.59
CA LEU A 152 1.07 -7.62 -4.44
C LEU A 152 -0.11 -7.14 -3.58
N GLY A 153 0.12 -6.34 -2.54
CA GLY A 153 -0.93 -5.69 -1.77
C GLY A 153 -1.77 -4.70 -2.58
N VAL A 154 -1.14 -3.88 -3.42
CA VAL A 154 -1.85 -3.02 -4.38
C VAL A 154 -2.64 -3.85 -5.39
N THR A 155 -2.07 -4.97 -5.86
CA THR A 155 -2.75 -5.91 -6.77
C THR A 155 -3.98 -6.54 -6.13
N LEU A 156 -3.85 -7.02 -4.89
CA LEU A 156 -4.96 -7.57 -4.13
C LEU A 156 -6.07 -6.54 -3.94
N ALA A 157 -5.73 -5.31 -3.56
CA ALA A 157 -6.71 -4.23 -3.42
C ALA A 157 -7.46 -3.95 -4.73
N LEU A 158 -6.75 -3.94 -5.86
CA LEU A 158 -7.37 -3.80 -7.18
C LEU A 158 -8.35 -4.94 -7.46
N VAL A 159 -7.95 -6.20 -7.28
CA VAL A 159 -8.84 -7.36 -7.50
C VAL A 159 -10.07 -7.30 -6.59
N CYS A 160 -9.89 -6.88 -5.34
CA CYS A 160 -11.00 -6.69 -4.42
C CYS A 160 -11.95 -5.55 -4.85
N GLN A 161 -11.43 -4.47 -5.44
CA GLN A 161 -12.23 -3.39 -6.00
C GLN A 161 -12.96 -3.84 -7.27
N GLU A 162 -12.34 -4.63 -8.14
CA GLU A 162 -12.96 -5.22 -9.32
C GLU A 162 -14.14 -6.14 -8.96
N GLY A 163 -14.17 -6.67 -7.74
CA GLY A 163 -15.33 -7.38 -7.18
C GLY A 163 -16.65 -6.61 -7.28
N THR A 164 -16.58 -5.28 -7.22
CA THR A 164 -17.75 -4.41 -7.36
C THR A 164 -18.41 -4.49 -8.74
N ASN A 165 -17.66 -4.90 -9.78
CA ASN A 165 -18.21 -5.12 -11.12
C ASN A 165 -19.06 -6.40 -11.22
N PHE A 166 -19.01 -7.27 -10.21
CA PHE A 166 -19.84 -8.46 -10.10
C PHE A 166 -21.09 -8.24 -9.24
N LEU A 167 -21.37 -6.99 -8.83
CA LEU A 167 -22.50 -6.65 -7.97
C LEU A 167 -23.40 -5.60 -8.63
N THR A 168 -24.71 -5.82 -8.58
CA THR A 168 -25.71 -4.79 -8.91
C THR A 168 -25.76 -3.70 -7.83
N GLU A 169 -26.45 -2.59 -8.07
CA GLU A 169 -26.63 -1.53 -7.06
C GLU A 169 -27.34 -2.04 -5.79
N GLU A 170 -28.21 -3.05 -5.92
CA GLU A 170 -28.87 -3.73 -4.79
C GLU A 170 -27.98 -4.79 -4.12
N GLY A 171 -26.80 -5.05 -4.69
CA GLY A 171 -25.83 -6.02 -4.18
C GLY A 171 -26.06 -7.46 -4.62
N LYS A 172 -26.83 -7.73 -5.68
CA LYS A 172 -26.95 -9.10 -6.22
C LYS A 172 -25.72 -9.45 -7.06
N TRP A 173 -25.29 -10.70 -7.01
CA TRP A 173 -24.25 -11.19 -7.90
C TRP A 173 -24.70 -11.14 -9.36
N THR A 174 -23.82 -10.67 -10.23
CA THR A 174 -24.03 -10.61 -11.67
C THR A 174 -22.71 -10.85 -12.39
N TRP A 175 -22.79 -11.36 -13.61
CA TRP A 175 -21.64 -11.35 -14.50
C TRP A 175 -21.34 -9.91 -14.96
N PRO A 176 -20.08 -9.52 -15.16
CA PRO A 176 -19.75 -8.22 -15.72
C PRO A 176 -20.27 -8.18 -17.16
N SER A 177 -21.36 -7.46 -17.39
CA SER A 177 -21.74 -7.07 -18.75
C SER A 177 -20.80 -5.94 -19.18
N LYS A 178 -20.25 -6.01 -20.40
CA LYS A 178 -19.45 -4.92 -20.97
C LYS A 178 -20.22 -3.60 -20.80
N LYS A 179 -19.64 -2.67 -20.03
CA LYS A 179 -20.07 -1.26 -20.03
C LYS A 179 -19.42 -0.55 -21.20
#